data_AF-A0A6B3GJC9-F1
#
_entry.id   AF-A0A6B3GJC9-F1
#
_cell.length_a   1.000
_cell.length_b   1.000
_cell.length_c   1.000
_cell.angle_alpha   90.00
_cell.angle_beta   90.00
_cell.angle_gamma   90.00
#
_symmetry.space_group_name_H-M   'P 1'
#
loop_
_entity.id
_entity.type
_entity.pdbx_description
1 polymer ?
#
loop_
_entity_poly.entity_id
_entity_poly.type
_entity_poly.pdbx_seq_one_letter_code
_entity_poly.pdbx_strand_id
1 'polypeptide(L)' 'DPVPWRIALDHARGTGAPHTEFEARWEQAVRRSSYHYGCHVAALQYLSAAWFGSHRESFAFAERAAED' A
#
# COMPACT_ATOMS: atom_id res chain seq x y z
N ASP A 1 -4.02 -16.12 0.85
CA ASP A 1 -2.55 -16.04 0.84
C ASP A 1 -2.11 -14.60 0.49
N PRO A 2 -1.50 -13.88 1.45
CA PRO A 2 -1.08 -12.47 1.29
C PRO A 2 0.31 -12.28 0.69
N VAL A 3 1.14 -13.34 0.62
CA VAL A 3 2.56 -13.22 0.24
C VAL A 3 2.77 -12.64 -1.17
N PRO A 4 2.02 -13.08 -2.21
CA PRO A 4 2.16 -12.50 -3.55
C PRO A 4 1.83 -11.01 -3.61
N TRP A 5 0.89 -10.56 -2.79
CA TRP A 5 0.44 -9.18 -2.76
C TRP A 5 1.43 -8.26 -2.06
N ARG A 6 2.05 -8.73 -0.98
CA ARG A 6 3.17 -7.99 -0.36
C ARG A 6 4.29 -7.76 -1.38
N ILE A 7 4.68 -8.80 -2.11
CA ILE A 7 5.74 -8.71 -3.13
C ILE A 7 5.32 -7.75 -4.26
N ALA A 8 4.06 -7.79 -4.70
CA ALA A 8 3.55 -6.88 -5.72
C ALA A 8 3.57 -5.40 -5.28
N LEU A 9 3.27 -5.12 -4.01
CA LEU A 9 3.34 -3.77 -3.43
C LEU A 9 4.80 -3.29 -3.29
N ASP A 10 5.69 -4.16 -2.82
CA ASP A 10 7.12 -3.87 -2.74
C ASP A 10 7.72 -3.58 -4.13
N HIS A 11 7.33 -4.35 -5.14
CA HIS A 11 7.73 -4.13 -6.52
C HIS A 11 7.22 -2.79 -7.05
N ALA A 12 5.91 -2.52 -6.92
CA ALA A 12 5.31 -1.26 -7.38
C ALA A 12 5.99 -0.03 -6.75
N ARG A 13 6.35 -0.12 -5.47
CA ARG A 13 7.12 0.92 -4.78
C ARG A 13 8.56 1.03 -5.28
N GLY A 14 9.24 -0.10 -5.47
CA GLY A 14 10.63 -0.13 -5.97
C GLY A 14 10.78 0.40 -7.39
N THR A 15 9.76 0.23 -8.23
CA THR A 15 9.75 0.73 -9.62
C THR A 15 9.16 2.13 -9.77
N GLY A 16 8.66 2.75 -8.69
CA GLY A 16 7.96 4.04 -8.78
C GLY A 16 6.69 3.98 -9.62
N ALA A 17 5.91 2.91 -9.49
CA ALA A 17 4.69 2.71 -10.26
C ALA A 17 3.71 3.89 -10.06
N PRO A 18 2.92 4.25 -11.09
CA PRO A 18 1.86 5.24 -10.95
C PRO A 18 0.88 4.88 -9.84
N HIS A 19 0.31 5.91 -9.20
CA HIS A 19 -0.58 5.74 -8.05
C HIS A 19 -1.78 4.81 -8.34
N THR A 20 -2.37 4.93 -9.53
CA THR A 20 -3.50 4.08 -9.96
C THR A 20 -3.12 2.60 -10.05
N GLU A 21 -1.89 2.30 -10.47
CA GLU A 21 -1.36 0.93 -10.55
C GLU A 21 -1.07 0.36 -9.16
N PHE A 22 -0.68 1.22 -8.23
CA PHE A 22 -0.48 0.89 -6.83
C PHE A 22 -1.81 0.60 -6.14
N GLU A 23 -2.81 1.48 -6.29
CA GLU A 23 -4.16 1.31 -5.72
C GLU A 23 -4.81 0.01 -6.19
N ALA A 24 -4.72 -0.31 -7.49
CA ALA A 24 -5.28 -1.57 -8.01
C ALA A 24 -4.67 -2.82 -7.35
N ARG A 25 -3.37 -2.80 -7.04
CA ARG A 25 -2.70 -3.89 -6.30
C ARG A 25 -3.07 -3.90 -4.83
N TRP A 26 -3.17 -2.73 -4.22
CA TRP A 26 -3.59 -2.55 -2.84
C TRP A 26 -4.98 -3.15 -2.60
N GLU A 27 -5.97 -2.82 -3.44
CA GLU A 27 -7.32 -3.36 -3.31
C GLU A 27 -7.36 -4.89 -3.38
N GLN A 28 -6.55 -5.49 -4.27
CA GLN A 28 -6.48 -6.95 -4.38
C GLN A 28 -5.86 -7.60 -3.13
N ALA A 29 -4.93 -6.90 -2.47
CA ALA A 29 -4.35 -7.31 -1.20
C ALA A 29 -5.40 -7.28 -0.08
N VAL A 30 -6.12 -6.16 0.08
CA VAL A 30 -7.16 -5.98 1.11
C VAL A 30 -8.29 -6.99 0.92
N ARG A 31 -8.78 -7.19 -0.31
CA ARG A 31 -9.82 -8.19 -0.62
C ARG A 31 -9.47 -9.61 -0.18
N ARG A 32 -8.19 -9.97 -0.11
CA ARG A 32 -7.72 -11.33 0.22
C ARG A 32 -7.19 -11.48 1.62
N SER A 33 -6.73 -10.38 2.22
CA SER A 33 -6.15 -10.38 3.56
C SER A 33 -6.15 -8.96 4.12
N SER A 34 -7.33 -8.50 4.54
CA SER A 34 -7.56 -7.17 5.09
C SER A 34 -6.62 -6.83 6.25
N TYR A 35 -6.27 -7.80 7.10
CA TYR A 35 -5.43 -7.57 8.28
C TYR A 35 -3.95 -7.92 8.09
N HIS A 36 -3.47 -8.09 6.85
CA HIS A 36 -2.06 -8.46 6.65
C HIS A 36 -1.11 -7.30 6.88
N TYR A 37 -0.49 -7.28 8.07
CA TYR A 37 0.46 -6.25 8.50
C TYR A 37 1.52 -5.88 7.43
N GLY A 38 2.12 -6.87 6.78
CA GLY A 38 3.16 -6.61 5.77
C GLY A 38 2.65 -5.85 4.53
N CYS A 39 1.38 -6.01 4.16
CA CYS A 39 0.79 -5.26 3.04
C CYS A 39 0.54 -3.80 3.46
N HIS A 40 0.01 -3.59 4.67
CA HIS A 40 -0.21 -2.26 5.24
C HIS A 40 1.09 -1.46 5.37
N VAL A 41 2.16 -2.08 5.86
CA VAL A 41 3.48 -1.45 5.98
C VAL A 41 4.03 -1.05 4.61
N ALA A 42 3.92 -1.92 3.61
CA ALA A 42 4.37 -1.61 2.25
C ALA A 42 3.60 -0.42 1.64
N ALA A 43 2.29 -0.33 1.89
CA ALA A 43 1.46 0.77 1.43
C ALA A 43 1.73 2.09 2.15
N LEU A 44 1.90 2.06 3.48
CA LEU A 44 2.31 3.23 4.23
C LEU A 44 3.67 3.77 3.74
N GLN A 45 4.60 2.87 3.42
CA GLN A 45 5.92 3.25 2.88
C GLN A 45 5.83 3.87 1.49
N TYR A 46 4.97 3.36 0.60
CA TYR A 46 4.75 3.94 -0.73
C TYR A 46 4.18 5.36 -0.66
N LEU A 47 3.21 5.58 0.24
CA LEU A 47 2.52 6.86 0.38
C LEU A 47 3.29 7.87 1.23
N SER A 48 4.35 7.45 1.90
CA SER A 48 5.19 8.33 2.73
C SER A 48 5.95 9.34 1.87
N ALA A 49 6.05 10.56 2.38
CA ALA A 49 6.88 11.61 1.80
C ALA A 49 8.37 11.25 1.67
N ALA A 50 8.82 10.24 2.42
CA ALA A 50 10.17 9.70 2.29
C ALA A 50 10.43 8.98 0.95
N TRP A 51 9.39 8.62 0.20
CA TRP A 51 9.50 7.85 -1.06
C TRP A 51 8.66 8.45 -2.19
N PHE A 52 8.62 9.79 -2.28
CA PHE A 52 7.87 10.58 -3.28
C PHE A 52 6.35 10.75 -3.06
N GLY A 53 5.77 10.29 -1.94
CA GLY A 53 4.38 10.58 -1.56
C GLY A 53 4.19 11.94 -0.87
N SER A 54 2.97 12.26 -0.41
CA SER A 54 2.73 13.42 0.46
C SER A 54 2.31 13.00 1.87
N HIS A 55 2.70 13.78 2.89
CA HIS A 55 2.30 13.54 4.29
C HIS A 55 0.77 13.38 4.43
N ARG A 56 -0.01 14.16 3.67
CA ARG A 56 -1.47 14.11 3.69
C ARG A 56 -2.01 12.79 3.16
N GLU A 57 -1.44 12.25 2.09
CA GLU A 57 -1.84 10.94 1.55
C GLU A 57 -1.44 9.80 2.50
N SER A 58 -0.28 9.90 3.17
CA SER A 58 0.13 8.93 4.19
C SER A 58 -0.87 8.84 5.33
N PHE A 59 -1.31 9.99 5.86
CA PHE A 59 -2.28 10.04 6.96
C PHE A 59 -3.67 9.58 6.52
N ALA A 60 -4.18 10.06 5.38
CA ALA A 60 -5.48 9.64 4.86
C ALA A 60 -5.55 8.13 4.54
N PHE A 61 -4.43 7.50 4.20
CA PHE A 61 -4.36 6.05 4.06
C PHE A 61 -4.39 5.35 5.42
N ALA A 62 -3.59 5.80 6.39
CA ALA A 62 -3.55 5.20 7.72
C ALA A 62 -4.93 5.22 8.40
N GLU A 63 -5.70 6.29 8.22
CA GLU A 63 -7.07 6.39 8.72
C GLU A 63 -8.00 5.36 8.07
N ARG A 64 -8.05 5.30 6.74
CA ARG A 64 -8.88 4.31 6.01
C ARG A 64 -8.49 2.86 6.33
N ALA A 65 -7.19 2.59 6.42
CA ALA A 65 -6.67 1.27 6.75
C ALA A 65 -7.00 0.82 8.19
N ALA A 66 -7.27 1.76 9.09
CA ALA A 66 -7.71 1.46 10.46
C ALA A 66 -9.22 1.23 10.57
N GLU A 67 -9.99 1.64 9.56
CA GLU A 67 -11.45 1.48 9.48
C GLU A 67 -11.89 0.17 8.81
N ASP A 68 -11.02 -0.45 8.00
CA ASP A 68 -11.18 -1.79 7.37
C ASP A 68 -10.76 -2.95 8.30
#